data_AF-A0A7W3P4Z4-F1
#
_entry.id   AF-A0A7W3P4Z4-F1
#
_cell.length_a   1.000
_cell.length_b   1.000
_cell.length_c   1.000
_cell.angle_alpha   90.00
_cell.angle_beta   90.00
_cell.angle_gamma   90.00
#
_symmetry.space_group_name_H-M   'P 1'
#
loop_
_entity.id
_entity.type
_entity.pdbx_description
1 polymer ?
#
loop_
_entity_poly.entity_id
_entity_poly.type
_entity_poly.pdbx_seq_one_letter_code
_entity_poly.pdbx_strand_id
1 'polypeptide(L)' 'MSISQRIKAFLDSPRGRRLVERGQAELSKPENQVKIRRTLDKIRKR' A
#
# COMPACT_ATOMS: atom_id res chain seq x y z
N MET A 1 -5.24 22.26 -10.52
CA MET A 1 -5.20 20.80 -10.31
C MET A 1 -4.71 20.53 -8.90
N SER A 2 -5.46 19.82 -8.05
CA SER A 2 -5.03 19.55 -6.67
C SER A 2 -4.06 18.37 -6.61
N ILE A 3 -3.26 18.29 -5.54
CA ILE A 3 -2.34 17.17 -5.28
C ILE A 3 -3.10 15.84 -5.27
N SER A 4 -4.31 15.79 -4.71
CA SER A 4 -5.15 14.59 -4.68
C SER A 4 -5.54 14.11 -6.09
N GLN A 5 -5.83 15.03 -7.02
CA GLN A 5 -6.13 14.69 -8.41
C GLN A 5 -4.91 14.11 -9.13
N ARG A 6 -3.71 14.63 -8.85
CA ARG A 6 -2.46 14.11 -9.43
C ARG A 6 -2.12 12.72 -8.89
N ILE A 7 -2.33 12.47 -7.60
CA ILE A 7 -2.15 11.15 -7.00
C ILE A 7 -3.13 10.15 -7.61
N LYS A 8 -4.41 10.52 -7.75
CA LYS A 8 -5.43 9.67 -8.39
C LYS A 8 -5.04 9.34 -9.83
N ALA A 9 -4.70 10.36 -10.63
CA ALA A 9 -4.24 10.16 -12.00
C ALA A 9 -2.98 9.27 -12.10
N PHE A 10 -2.06 9.38 -11.13
CA PHE A 10 -0.89 8.51 -11.06
C PHE A 10 -1.28 7.06 -10.73
N LEU A 11 -2.16 6.83 -9.77
CA LEU A 11 -2.64 5.50 -9.41
C LEU A 11 -3.39 4.82 -10.57
N ASP A 12 -4.15 5.59 -11.35
CA ASP A 12 -4.89 5.10 -12.53
C ASP A 12 -3.96 4.78 -13.72
N SER A 13 -2.73 5.30 -13.72
CA SER A 13 -1.73 5.05 -14.76
C SER A 13 -1.24 3.60 -14.76
N PRO A 14 -0.71 3.07 -15.88
CA PRO A 14 -0.12 1.73 -15.93
C PRO A 14 1.08 1.52 -14.99
N ARG A 15 1.75 2.60 -14.58
CA ARG A 15 2.83 2.53 -13.58
C ARG A 15 2.24 2.44 -12.16
N GLY A 16 1.20 3.21 -11.87
CA GLY A 16 0.47 3.17 -10.60
C GLY A 16 -0.18 1.80 -10.38
N ARG A 17 -0.88 1.27 -11.38
CA ARG A 17 -1.47 -0.08 -11.34
C ARG A 17 -0.44 -1.16 -11.03
N ARG A 18 0.70 -1.17 -11.73
CA ARG A 18 1.80 -2.14 -11.45
C ARG A 18 2.37 -2.01 -10.04
N LEU A 19 2.45 -0.79 -9.51
CA LEU A 19 2.92 -0.57 -8.13
C LEU A 19 1.90 -1.12 -7.12
N VAL A 20 0.61 -0.89 -7.34
CA VAL A 20 -0.47 -1.43 -6.51
C VAL A 20 -0.50 -2.96 -6.58
N GLU A 21 -0.42 -3.54 -7.77
CA GLU A 21 -0.39 -5.00 -7.98
C GLU A 21 0.79 -5.66 -7.27
N ARG A 22 2.00 -5.11 -7.40
CA ARG A 22 3.18 -5.59 -6.67
C ARG A 22 3.00 -5.44 -5.16
N GLY A 23 2.44 -4.30 -4.73
CA GLY A 23 2.08 -4.08 -3.33
C GLY A 23 1.14 -5.16 -2.83
N GLN A 24 0.03 -5.42 -3.52
CA GLN A 24 -0.93 -6.46 -3.15
C GLN A 24 -0.29 -7.85 -3.11
N ALA A 25 0.53 -8.20 -4.09
CA ALA A 25 1.25 -9.47 -4.12
C ALA A 25 2.19 -9.61 -2.91
N GLU A 26 2.96 -8.58 -2.57
CA GLU A 26 3.81 -8.57 -1.39
C GLU A 26 3.00 -8.62 -0.09
N LEU A 27 1.90 -7.88 0.00
CA LEU A 27 1.01 -7.87 1.16
C LEU A 27 0.31 -9.21 1.38
N SER A 28 0.07 -9.98 0.31
CA SER A 28 -0.54 -11.30 0.39
C SER A 28 0.38 -12.34 1.03
N LYS A 29 1.70 -12.10 1.05
CA LYS A 29 2.66 -13.04 1.65
C LYS A 29 2.42 -13.18 3.17
N PRO A 30 2.33 -14.41 3.70
CA PRO A 30 2.06 -14.65 5.12
C PRO A 30 3.02 -13.92 6.06
N GLU A 31 4.31 -13.88 5.70
CA GLU A 31 5.35 -13.22 6.49
C GLU A 31 5.10 -11.72 6.61
N ASN A 32 4.68 -11.09 5.51
CA ASN A 32 4.36 -9.67 5.47
C ASN A 32 3.08 -9.37 6.23
N GLN A 33 2.06 -10.23 6.15
CA GLN A 33 0.84 -10.08 6.95
C GLN A 33 1.14 -10.07 8.46
N VAL A 34 1.99 -10.99 8.92
CA VAL A 34 2.42 -11.05 10.34
C VAL A 34 3.18 -9.79 10.73
N LYS A 35 4.09 -9.32 9.86
CA LYS A 35 4.89 -8.11 10.11
C LYS A 35 4.02 -6.86 10.16
N ILE A 36 3.02 -6.74 9.28
CA ILE A 36 2.07 -5.62 9.26
C ILE A 36 1.23 -5.63 10.51
N ARG A 37 0.65 -6.77 10.90
CA ARG A 37 -0.12 -6.91 12.14
C ARG A 37 0.70 -6.47 13.36
N ARG A 38 1.93 -6.99 13.51
CA ARG A 38 2.85 -6.58 14.59
C ARG A 38 3.17 -5.09 14.57
N THR A 39 3.30 -4.49 13.39
CA THR A 39 3.59 -3.05 13.25
C THR A 39 2.36 -2.22 13.65
N LEU A 40 1.18 -2.60 13.19
CA LEU A 40 -0.10 -1.97 13.56
C LEU A 40 -0.38 -2.09 15.07
N ASP A 41 -0.11 -3.26 15.66
CA ASP A 41 -0.27 -3.48 17.10
C ASP A 41 0.65 -2.58 17.93
N LYS A 42 1.87 -2.31 17.44
CA LYS A 42 2.81 -1.37 18.07
C LYS A 42 2.33 0.08 17.97
N ILE A 43 1.76 0.47 16.83
CA ILE A 43 1.23 1.82 16.63
C ILE A 43 -0.01 2.05 17.49
N ARG A 44 -0.91 1.05 17.58
CA ARG A 44 -2.14 1.11 18.39
C ARG A 44 -1.89 1.15 19.89
N LYS A 45 -0.76 0.61 20.36
CA LYS A 45 -0.37 0.64 21.78
C LYS A 45 0.21 1.99 22.24
N ARG A 46 0.44 2.93 21.33
CA ARG A 46 0.74 4.33 21.66
C ARG A 46 -0.55 5.15 21.66
#